data_AF-A0A1F8Q2W9-F1
#
_entry.id   AF-A0A1F8Q2W9-F1
#
_cell.length_a   1.000
_cell.length_b   1.000
_cell.length_c   1.000
_cell.angle_alpha   90.00
_cell.angle_beta   90.00
_cell.angle_gamma   90.00
#
_symmetry.space_group_name_H-M   'P 1'
#
loop_
_entity.id
_entity.type
_entity.pdbx_description
1 polymer ?
#
loop_
_entity_poly.entity_id
_entity_poly.type
_entity_poly.pdbx_seq_one_letter_code
_entity_poly.pdbx_strand_id
1 'polypeptide(L)' 'MVDELITLGERGRMIAQAALEEGLPAGKVTSLDTVEQVIQYLQPELKTDDVVLVKGSNMMKMDRIVSTLELQS' A
#
# COMPACT_ATOMS: atom_id res chain seq x y z
N MET A 1 -2.97 10.31 -11.43
CA MET A 1 -3.22 8.87 -11.59
C MET A 1 -2.16 8.15 -10.81
N VAL A 2 -2.49 7.02 -10.16
CA VAL A 2 -1.52 6.21 -9.41
C VAL A 2 -1.13 5.00 -10.24
N ASP A 3 0.14 4.62 -10.21
CA ASP A 3 0.64 3.44 -10.93
C ASP A 3 0.32 2.13 -10.20
N GLU A 4 0.08 2.21 -8.89
CA GLU A 4 -0.24 1.08 -8.03
C GLU A 4 -1.00 1.53 -6.78
N LEU A 5 -1.95 0.71 -6.33
CA LEU A 5 -2.70 0.90 -5.10
C LEU A 5 -2.56 -0.34 -4.22
N ILE A 6 -2.01 -0.16 -3.02
CA ILE A 6 -1.95 -1.20 -2.00
C ILE A 6 -2.94 -0.88 -0.89
N THR A 7 -3.80 -1.83 -0.56
CA THR A 7 -4.75 -1.70 0.56
C THR A 7 -4.43 -2.71 1.65
N LEU A 8 -4.72 -2.35 2.90
CA LEU A 8 -4.39 -3.16 4.07
C LEU A 8 -5.63 -3.49 4.91
N GLY A 9 -5.78 -4.78 5.21
CA GLY A 9 -6.79 -5.34 6.09
C GLY A 9 -8.19 -5.43 5.48
N GLU A 10 -9.12 -5.97 6.25
CA GLU A 10 -10.50 -6.24 5.81
C GLU A 10 -11.22 -5.00 5.30
N ARG A 11 -11.06 -3.86 6.00
CA ARG A 11 -11.66 -2.59 5.57
C ARG A 11 -10.97 -2.02 4.32
N GLY A 12 -9.70 -2.37 4.10
CA GLY A 12 -8.96 -2.01 2.89
C GLY A 12 -9.56 -2.61 1.62
N ARG A 13 -10.19 -3.79 1.72
CA ARG A 13 -10.87 -4.42 0.57
C ARG A 13 -11.98 -3.57 -0.03
N MET A 14 -12.68 -2.76 0.79
CA MET A 14 -13.67 -1.81 0.27
C MET A 14 -13.02 -0.71 -0.59
N ILE A 15 -11.81 -0.27 -0.21
CA ILE A 15 -11.03 0.71 -1.00
C ILE A 15 -10.59 0.08 -2.32
N ALA A 16 -10.11 -1.16 -2.27
CA ALA A 16 -9.71 -1.90 -3.47
C ALA A 16 -10.88 -2.08 -4.43
N GLN A 17 -12.05 -2.50 -3.93
CA GLN A 17 -13.25 -2.65 -4.73
C GLN A 17 -13.68 -1.33 -5.39
N ALA A 18 -13.76 -0.25 -4.62
CA ALA A 18 -14.11 1.06 -5.17
C ALA A 18 -13.11 1.52 -6.24
N ALA A 19 -11.81 1.27 -6.05
CA ALA A 19 -10.80 1.63 -7.05
C ALA A 19 -10.96 0.85 -8.36
N LEU A 20 -11.33 -0.44 -8.29
CA LEU A 20 -11.63 -1.24 -9.47
C LEU A 20 -12.89 -0.75 -10.20
N GLU A 21 -13.94 -0.41 -9.45
CA GLU A 21 -15.21 0.12 -9.98
C GLU A 21 -15.00 1.47 -10.69
N GLU A 22 -14.10 2.30 -10.18
CA GLU A 22 -13.69 3.59 -10.78
C GLU A 22 -12.68 3.44 -11.93
N GLY A 23 -12.31 2.20 -12.30
CA GLY A 23 -11.56 1.89 -13.52
C GLY A 23 -10.05 1.72 -13.34
N LEU A 24 -9.55 1.59 -12.10
CA LEU A 24 -8.16 1.19 -11.88
C LEU A 24 -7.98 -0.28 -12.30
N PRO A 25 -6.97 -0.63 -13.13
CA PRO A 25 -6.81 -2.01 -13.58
C PRO A 25 -6.55 -2.96 -12.41
N ALA A 26 -7.13 -4.16 -12.47
CA ALA A 26 -6.95 -5.17 -11.41
C ALA A 26 -5.48 -5.52 -11.14
N GLY A 27 -4.64 -5.52 -12.17
CA GLY A 27 -3.19 -5.73 -12.01
C GLY A 27 -2.44 -4.58 -11.33
N LYS A 28 -3.12 -3.48 -10.99
CA LYS A 28 -2.58 -2.32 -10.27
C LYS A 28 -3.18 -2.16 -8.87
N VAL A 29 -3.98 -3.13 -8.42
CA VAL A 29 -4.61 -3.11 -7.09
C VAL A 29 -4.22 -4.36 -6.33
N THR A 30 -3.47 -4.17 -5.24
CA THR A 30 -3.02 -5.25 -4.36
C THR A 30 -3.67 -5.08 -2.99
N SER A 31 -4.32 -6.13 -2.50
CA SER A 31 -4.93 -6.13 -1.16
C SER A 31 -4.18 -7.10 -0.27
N LEU A 32 -3.68 -6.60 0.85
CA LEU A 32 -2.90 -7.36 1.83
C LEU A 32 -3.59 -7.30 3.19
N ASP A 33 -3.30 -8.25 4.07
CA ASP A 33 -3.96 -8.35 5.37
C ASP A 33 -3.09 -7.82 6.51
N THR A 34 -1.76 -7.84 6.36
CA THR A 34 -0.81 -7.42 7.42
C THR A 34 0.24 -6.41 6.94
N VAL A 35 0.77 -5.63 7.90
CA VAL A 35 1.85 -4.66 7.65
C VAL A 35 3.10 -5.35 7.12
N GLU A 36 3.39 -6.55 7.63
CA GLU A 36 4.55 -7.35 7.23
C GLU A 36 4.46 -7.76 5.75
N GLN A 37 3.26 -8.13 5.27
CA GLN A 37 3.04 -8.42 3.86
C GLN A 37 3.27 -7.17 2.98
N VAL A 38 2.83 -6.00 3.45
CA VAL A 38 3.05 -4.73 2.74
C VAL A 38 4.54 -4.44 2.59
N ILE A 39 5.31 -4.61 3.68
CA ILE A 39 6.77 -4.41 3.65
C ILE A 39 7.43 -5.39 2.70
N GLN A 40 7.08 -6.67 2.76
CA GLN A 40 7.65 -7.70 1.88
C GLN A 40 7.33 -7.46 0.40
N TYR A 41 6.14 -6.92 0.12
CA TYR A 41 5.71 -6.57 -1.23
C TYR A 41 6.44 -5.34 -1.76
N LEU A 42 6.57 -4.29 -0.94
CA LEU A 42 7.17 -3.02 -1.33
C LEU A 42 8.70 -3.06 -1.43
N GLN A 43 9.38 -3.83 -0.57
CA GLN A 43 10.84 -3.90 -0.53
C GLN A 43 11.53 -4.16 -1.88
N PRO A 44 11.11 -5.18 -2.68
CA PRO A 44 11.74 -5.44 -3.97
C PRO A 44 11.27 -4.50 -5.10
N GLU A 45 10.09 -3.89 -4.96
CA GLU A 45 9.46 -3.09 -6.02
C GLU A 45 9.85 -1.61 -5.96
N LEU A 46 10.16 -1.08 -4.77
CA LEU A 46 10.49 0.33 -4.57
C LEU A 46 11.84 0.72 -5.16
N LYS A 47 11.83 1.76 -5.98
CA LYS A 47 13.01 2.41 -6.56
C LYS A 47 13.21 3.78 -5.94
N THR A 48 14.43 4.30 -6.06
CA THR A 48 14.86 5.59 -5.46
C THR A 48 14.02 6.79 -5.89
N ASP A 49 13.35 6.73 -7.06
CA ASP A 49 12.53 7.82 -7.58
C ASP A 49 11.00 7.63 -7.36
N ASP A 50 10.59 6.55 -6.67
CA ASP A 50 9.18 6.28 -6.43
C ASP A 50 8.63 7.17 -5.30
N VAL A 51 7.40 7.66 -5.50
CA VAL A 51 6.70 8.47 -4.49
C VAL A 51 5.63 7.62 -3.81
N VAL A 52 5.82 7.34 -2.53
CA VAL A 52 4.88 6.56 -1.72
C VAL A 52 4.04 7.47 -0.84
N LEU A 53 2.71 7.42 -1.00
CA LEU A 53 1.77 8.06 -0.08
C LEU A 53 1.19 6.99 0.86
N VAL A 54 1.52 7.07 2.15
CA VAL A 54 0.93 6.22 3.18
C VAL A 54 -0.22 6.96 3.85
N LYS A 55 -1.41 6.37 3.85
CA LYS A 55 -2.59 6.92 4.52
C LYS A 55 -3.32 5.83 5.31
N GLY A 56 -3.49 6.04 6.61
CA GLY A 56 -4.33 5.21 7.47
C GLY A 56 -4.57 5.86 8.81
N SER A 57 -5.43 5.23 9.62
CA SER A 57 -5.68 5.74 10.97
C SER A 57 -4.47 5.50 11.89
N ASN A 58 -4.27 6.37 12.88
CA ASN A 58 -3.17 6.23 13.87
C ASN A 58 -3.18 4.85 14.57
N MET A 59 -4.35 4.24 14.74
CA MET A 59 -4.51 2.92 15.35
C MET A 59 -3.95 1.78 14.47
N MET A 60 -3.84 1.98 13.16
CA MET A 60 -3.26 0.99 12.24
C MET A 60 -1.73 0.95 12.29
N LYS A 61 -1.09 1.83 13.08
CA LYS A 61 0.37 1.92 13.21
C LYS A 61 1.09 1.94 11.85
N MET A 62 0.50 2.65 10.88
CA MET A 62 1.06 2.75 9.52
C MET A 62 2.41 3.46 9.51
N ASP A 63 2.75 4.21 10.57
CA ASP A 63 4.10 4.73 10.81
C ASP A 63 5.15 3.62 10.76
N ARG A 64 4.83 2.37 11.13
CA ARG A 64 5.75 1.23 11.00
C ARG A 64 6.13 0.95 9.55
N ILE A 65 5.21 1.16 8.60
CA ILE A 65 5.49 1.01 7.17
C ILE A 65 6.49 2.09 6.77
N VAL A 66 6.18 3.35 7.07
CA VAL A 66 7.04 4.50 6.73
C VAL A 66 8.43 4.35 7.35
N SER A 67 8.52 4.11 8.67
CA SER A 67 9.81 3.96 9.35
C SER A 67 10.63 2.79 8.82
N THR A 68 9.99 1.69 8.41
CA THR A 68 10.73 0.56 7.83
C THR A 68 11.28 0.89 6.45
N LEU A 69 10.51 1.62 5.63
CA LEU A 69 10.94 2.05 4.29
C LEU A 69 12.04 3.12 4.36
N GLU A 70 11.93 4.08 5.28
CA GLU A 70 12.95 5.13 5.48
C GLU A 70 14.28 4.57 6.00
N LEU A 71 14.26 3.58 6.89
CA LEU A 71 15.49 2.96 7.43
C LEU A 71 16.28 2.14 6.40
N GLN A 72 15.68 1.84 5.24
CA GLN A 72 16.31 1.04 4.19
C GLN A 72 16.68 1.85 2.93
N SER A 73 16.44 3.17 2.95
CA SER A 73 16.80 4.12 1.88
C SER A 73 18.25 4.62 2.01
#